data_AF-A0A7E6FA57-F1
#
_entry.id   AF-A0A7E6FA57-F1
#
_cell.length_a   1.000
_cell.length_b   1.000
_cell.length_c   1.000
_cell.angle_alpha   90.00
_cell.angle_beta   90.00
_cell.angle_gamma   90.00
#
_symmetry.space_group_name_H-M   'P 1'
#
loop_
_entity.id
_entity.type
_entity.pdbx_description
1 polymer ?
#
loop_
_entity_poly.entity_id
_entity_poly.type
_entity_poly.pdbx_seq_one_letter_code
_entity_poly.pdbx_strand_id
1 'polypeptide(L)'
;MAENEEFQLKSEKQMTTDTSDKNISEILEKCGSFGPYQRWFYINILIISVLSGFQGMSLVFISADVPFLCYPPNFNASLIPANLTENEYLQMLQPDGDDQCSVYNNSFTGTRYTTPPSNSSKLQCSYGRKFLTEKFSSVVSEFGLVCENNWLRSTLQSVYFAGHLVGSIVFGALADRFGRRPILLLANACLVVSGVTKIFIPSFIIFLILYWIQASANIGITVSTYALIMEFTSSELRAPVNFVFMCATAVIAIFLTGFAYAISDWRTLELTACLLPIMVFFIWTFVPESPRWFIGRKRFREAEAILEEVIKNNIKQHEEVLGILTDDEEETLFENSFQENIPEKTIVNKEENYTFIDLFKTWRIALITLNICFGWMVCSMLYYGVILKSVDMAGNRYLNYLLMQIVEVPSNYASYYFFIRFDHRKPISFFMVFSGLNCIVSNFVTEGSFWIPLILVVLGKFGISAAFSSIYLLSAEIFPTVVRTNGLGVASMTARIGSMLAPFILHLSYYVKWLPLSIFGVLSFISGMMILLLPETKDKDLPQTLDDLTSRKNF
;
A
#
# COMPACT_ATOMS: atom_id res chain seq x y z
N MET A 1 -3.62 -48.74 11.29
CA MET A 1 -4.25 -49.03 9.99
C MET A 1 -5.23 -47.92 9.64
N ALA A 2 -6.20 -47.61 10.51
CA ALA A 2 -7.08 -46.44 10.38
C ALA A 2 -6.35 -45.08 10.24
N GLU A 3 -5.28 -44.81 11.01
CA GLU A 3 -4.49 -43.57 10.86
C GLU A 3 -3.74 -43.45 9.52
N ASN A 4 -3.33 -44.58 8.92
CA ASN A 4 -2.65 -44.56 7.61
C ASN A 4 -3.64 -44.38 6.47
N GLU A 5 -4.84 -44.96 6.58
CA GLU A 5 -5.93 -44.75 5.61
C GLU A 5 -6.45 -43.31 5.68
N GLU A 6 -6.52 -42.70 6.87
CA GLU A 6 -6.93 -41.30 7.05
C GLU A 6 -5.88 -40.30 6.51
N PHE A 7 -4.58 -40.63 6.61
CA PHE A 7 -3.50 -39.85 5.98
C PHE A 7 -3.53 -39.95 4.44
N GLN A 8 -3.79 -41.15 3.89
CA GLN A 8 -3.90 -41.35 2.45
C GLN A 8 -5.12 -40.62 1.86
N LEU A 9 -6.27 -40.63 2.54
CA LEU A 9 -7.48 -39.94 2.10
C LEU A 9 -7.37 -38.40 2.18
N LYS A 10 -6.67 -37.86 3.20
CA LYS A 10 -6.35 -36.43 3.29
C LYS A 10 -5.41 -36.00 2.15
N SER A 11 -4.41 -36.81 1.85
CA SER A 11 -3.52 -36.63 0.70
C SER A 11 -4.28 -36.63 -0.63
N GLU A 12 -5.20 -37.57 -0.86
CA GLU A 12 -6.02 -37.64 -2.08
C GLU A 12 -6.94 -36.43 -2.25
N LYS A 13 -7.67 -35.99 -1.22
CA LYS A 13 -8.55 -34.80 -1.33
C LYS A 13 -7.76 -33.51 -1.56
N GLN A 14 -6.61 -33.36 -0.92
CA GLN A 14 -5.77 -32.19 -1.11
C GLN A 14 -5.13 -32.20 -2.51
N MET A 15 -4.76 -33.38 -2.99
CA MET A 15 -4.39 -33.62 -4.38
C MET A 15 -5.52 -33.27 -5.34
N THR A 16 -6.81 -33.51 -5.01
CA THR A 16 -7.97 -33.09 -5.85
C THR A 16 -8.22 -31.57 -5.91
N THR A 17 -8.02 -30.82 -4.83
CA THR A 17 -8.11 -29.35 -4.86
C THR A 17 -6.91 -28.68 -5.53
N ASP A 18 -5.69 -29.17 -5.28
CA ASP A 18 -4.49 -28.70 -6.00
C ASP A 18 -4.54 -29.12 -7.47
N THR A 19 -5.13 -30.28 -7.82
CA THR A 19 -5.41 -30.63 -9.22
C THR A 19 -6.52 -29.78 -9.81
N SER A 20 -7.56 -29.37 -9.07
CA SER A 20 -8.55 -28.41 -9.58
C SER A 20 -7.92 -27.06 -9.95
N ASP A 21 -7.10 -26.47 -9.07
CA ASP A 21 -6.43 -25.19 -9.35
C ASP A 21 -5.34 -25.32 -10.44
N LYS A 22 -4.65 -26.46 -10.51
CA LYS A 22 -3.74 -26.80 -11.61
C LYS A 22 -4.49 -26.97 -12.92
N ASN A 23 -5.60 -27.71 -12.95
CA ASN A 23 -6.43 -27.92 -14.12
C ASN A 23 -6.98 -26.58 -14.64
N ILE A 24 -7.41 -25.66 -13.77
CA ILE A 24 -7.87 -24.33 -14.19
C ILE A 24 -6.70 -23.48 -14.73
N SER A 25 -5.51 -23.59 -14.13
CA SER A 25 -4.32 -22.89 -14.63
C SER A 25 -3.88 -23.44 -15.98
N GLU A 26 -3.93 -24.76 -16.19
CA GLU A 26 -3.68 -25.44 -17.45
C GLU A 26 -4.73 -25.08 -18.51
N ILE A 27 -6.00 -24.96 -18.16
CA ILE A 27 -7.06 -24.49 -19.06
C ILE A 27 -6.78 -23.04 -19.50
N LEU A 28 -6.42 -22.16 -18.57
CA LEU A 28 -6.06 -20.77 -18.89
C LEU A 28 -4.79 -20.67 -19.74
N GLU A 29 -3.82 -21.58 -19.55
CA GLU A 29 -2.62 -21.70 -20.38
C GLU A 29 -2.96 -22.19 -21.79
N LYS A 30 -3.85 -23.18 -21.92
CA LYS A 30 -4.38 -23.67 -23.21
C LYS A 30 -5.21 -22.61 -23.95
N CYS A 31 -5.87 -21.70 -23.25
CA CYS A 31 -6.60 -20.56 -23.85
C CYS A 31 -5.68 -19.45 -24.41
N GLY A 32 -4.36 -19.63 -24.32
CA GLY A 32 -3.34 -18.64 -24.65
C GLY A 32 -2.97 -17.83 -23.41
N SER A 33 -1.70 -17.84 -23.03
CA SER A 33 -1.21 -17.21 -21.79
C SER A 33 -1.14 -15.66 -21.86
N PHE A 34 -0.95 -15.09 -23.07
CA PHE A 34 -0.90 -13.63 -23.29
C PHE A 34 -1.52 -13.17 -24.62
N GLY A 35 -2.75 -13.64 -24.88
CA GLY A 35 -3.50 -13.29 -26.08
C GLY A 35 -4.06 -11.86 -26.09
N PRO A 36 -4.62 -11.38 -27.22
CA PRO A 36 -5.15 -10.03 -27.36
C PRO A 36 -6.24 -9.68 -26.33
N TYR A 37 -7.10 -10.64 -25.96
CA TYR A 37 -8.13 -10.41 -24.95
C TYR A 37 -7.54 -10.16 -23.56
N GLN A 38 -6.56 -10.98 -23.15
CA GLN A 38 -5.87 -10.79 -21.87
C GLN A 38 -5.10 -9.48 -21.82
N ARG A 39 -4.44 -9.08 -22.92
CA ARG A 39 -3.78 -7.77 -23.01
C ARG A 39 -4.77 -6.63 -22.83
N TRP A 40 -5.91 -6.70 -23.52
CA TRP A 40 -7.00 -5.74 -23.35
C TRP A 40 -7.52 -5.72 -21.91
N PHE A 41 -7.73 -6.88 -21.30
CA PHE A 41 -8.18 -7.00 -19.91
C PHE A 41 -7.18 -6.38 -18.93
N TYR A 42 -5.89 -6.73 -19.04
CA TYR A 42 -4.83 -6.16 -18.19
C TYR A 42 -4.73 -4.65 -18.35
N ILE A 43 -4.85 -4.12 -19.58
CA ILE A 43 -4.83 -2.67 -19.82
C ILE A 43 -6.02 -1.99 -19.15
N ASN A 44 -7.25 -2.51 -19.30
CA ASN A 44 -8.43 -1.92 -18.66
C ASN A 44 -8.32 -1.92 -17.15
N ILE A 45 -7.86 -3.03 -16.58
CA ILE A 45 -7.63 -3.15 -15.15
C ILE A 45 -6.54 -2.17 -14.67
N LEU A 46 -5.42 -2.04 -15.40
CA LEU A 46 -4.39 -1.05 -15.08
C LEU A 46 -4.94 0.38 -15.14
N ILE A 47 -5.81 0.69 -16.12
CA ILE A 47 -6.49 1.99 -16.20
C ILE A 47 -7.38 2.21 -14.96
N ILE A 48 -8.16 1.21 -14.53
CA ILE A 48 -8.98 1.31 -13.31
C ILE A 48 -8.12 1.58 -12.08
N SER A 49 -7.02 0.83 -11.92
CA SER A 49 -6.04 1.06 -10.84
C SER A 49 -5.47 2.47 -10.89
N VAL A 50 -5.14 2.97 -12.09
CA VAL A 50 -4.61 4.32 -12.27
C VAL A 50 -5.64 5.37 -11.87
N LEU A 51 -6.86 5.28 -12.39
CA LEU A 51 -7.93 6.26 -12.13
C LEU A 51 -8.32 6.33 -10.65
N SER A 52 -8.34 5.18 -9.97
CA SER A 52 -8.70 5.09 -8.54
C SER A 52 -7.54 5.39 -7.58
N GLY A 53 -6.30 5.16 -8.01
CA GLY A 53 -5.11 5.30 -7.17
C GLY A 53 -4.72 6.75 -6.84
N PHE A 54 -5.16 7.75 -7.62
CA PHE A 54 -4.83 9.16 -7.38
C PHE A 54 -5.21 9.63 -5.97
N GLN A 55 -6.42 9.29 -5.52
CA GLN A 55 -6.87 9.65 -4.18
C GLN A 55 -6.07 8.97 -3.07
N GLY A 56 -5.51 7.79 -3.33
CA GLY A 56 -4.77 7.08 -2.30
C GLY A 56 -3.43 7.76 -1.98
N MET A 57 -2.79 8.30 -3.01
CA MET A 57 -1.49 8.96 -2.91
C MET A 57 -1.60 10.45 -2.57
N SER A 58 -2.78 11.06 -2.69
CA SER A 58 -3.00 12.50 -2.39
C SER A 58 -2.80 12.88 -0.93
N LEU A 59 -2.87 11.90 -0.01
CA LEU A 59 -2.59 12.04 1.43
C LEU A 59 -1.33 12.87 1.70
N VAL A 60 -0.28 12.62 0.93
CA VAL A 60 1.06 13.19 1.15
C VAL A 60 1.09 14.70 0.88
N PHE A 61 0.30 15.17 -0.09
CA PHE A 61 0.17 16.60 -0.38
C PHE A 61 -0.85 17.29 0.52
N ILE A 62 -1.98 16.66 0.78
CA ILE A 62 -3.06 17.27 1.58
C ILE A 62 -2.67 17.45 3.04
N SER A 63 -1.84 16.53 3.55
CA SER A 63 -1.25 16.62 4.87
C SER A 63 0.09 17.36 4.89
N ALA A 64 0.50 18.07 3.83
CA ALA A 64 1.75 18.80 3.82
C ALA A 64 1.73 20.03 4.74
N ASP A 65 2.88 20.34 5.35
CA ASP A 65 3.04 21.57 6.13
C ASP A 65 2.98 22.81 5.23
N VAL A 66 2.32 23.83 5.77
CA VAL A 66 2.17 25.15 5.17
C VAL A 66 2.87 26.15 6.08
N PRO A 67 3.78 26.99 5.55
CA PRO A 67 4.41 28.03 6.34
C PRO A 67 3.35 28.99 6.87
N PHE A 68 3.46 29.33 8.15
CA PHE A 68 2.51 30.18 8.85
C PHE A 68 3.24 31.23 9.68
N LEU A 69 2.57 32.35 9.85
CA LEU A 69 3.00 33.47 10.65
C LEU A 69 2.09 33.56 11.88
N CYS A 70 2.66 33.96 13.00
CA CYS A 70 1.95 34.00 14.27
C CYS A 70 1.66 35.44 14.69
N TYR A 71 0.45 35.69 15.18
CA TYR A 71 0.09 36.99 15.69
C TYR A 71 0.57 37.17 17.14
N PRO A 72 1.28 38.28 17.46
CA PRO A 72 1.60 38.63 18.84
C PRO A 72 0.35 39.11 19.60
N PRO A 73 0.39 39.15 20.94
CA PRO A 73 -0.71 39.70 21.73
C PRO A 73 -0.97 41.17 21.39
N ASN A 74 -2.23 41.59 21.37
CA ASN A 74 -2.66 42.96 21.07
C ASN A 74 -2.17 43.49 19.70
N PHE A 75 -2.05 42.61 18.71
CA PHE A 75 -1.65 43.00 17.35
C PHE A 75 -2.65 43.96 16.72
N ASN A 76 -2.13 45.02 16.08
CA ASN A 76 -2.89 46.00 15.33
C ASN A 76 -2.08 46.43 14.10
N ALA A 77 -2.61 46.13 12.91
CA ALA A 77 -1.95 46.39 11.64
C ALA A 77 -1.65 47.88 11.40
N SER A 78 -2.41 48.80 12.00
CA SER A 78 -2.18 50.25 11.86
C SER A 78 -0.93 50.77 12.57
N LEU A 79 -0.35 49.98 13.48
CA LEU A 79 0.85 50.35 14.26
C LEU A 79 2.15 49.87 13.59
N ILE A 80 2.06 49.21 12.43
CA ILE A 80 3.21 48.76 11.63
C ILE A 80 3.88 49.98 10.97
N PRO A 81 5.22 50.07 10.96
CA PRO A 81 5.92 51.11 10.22
C PRO A 81 5.54 51.08 8.73
N ALA A 82 5.26 52.24 8.13
CA ALA A 82 4.80 52.36 6.74
C ALA A 82 5.79 51.80 5.67
N ASN A 83 7.02 51.48 6.06
CA ASN A 83 8.04 50.90 5.18
C ASN A 83 8.00 49.37 5.12
N LEU A 84 7.14 48.71 5.91
CA LEU A 84 7.08 47.25 6.05
C LEU A 84 5.67 46.74 5.76
N THR A 85 5.58 45.63 5.04
CA THR A 85 4.33 44.89 4.88
C THR A 85 4.01 44.08 6.15
N GLU A 86 2.74 43.70 6.32
CA GLU A 86 2.31 42.86 7.45
C GLU A 86 3.09 41.54 7.52
N ASN A 87 3.33 40.91 6.37
CA ASN A 87 4.02 39.63 6.30
C ASN A 87 5.51 39.77 6.67
N GLU A 88 6.19 40.81 6.18
CA GLU A 88 7.59 41.09 6.53
C GLU A 88 7.73 41.38 8.03
N TYR A 89 6.81 42.15 8.61
CA TYR A 89 6.82 42.46 10.03
C TYR A 89 6.60 41.20 10.90
N LEU A 90 5.63 40.35 10.56
CA LEU A 90 5.38 39.10 11.28
C LEU A 90 6.53 38.08 11.12
N GLN A 91 7.23 38.08 9.98
CA GLN A 91 8.44 37.27 9.79
C GLN A 91 9.57 37.73 10.71
N MET A 92 9.77 39.04 10.88
CA MET A 92 10.79 39.57 11.80
C MET A 92 10.49 39.29 13.28
N LEU A 93 9.23 39.05 13.63
CA LEU A 93 8.81 38.69 14.99
C LEU A 93 9.00 37.20 15.30
N GLN A 94 9.21 36.37 14.29
CA GLN A 94 9.53 34.96 14.50
C GLN A 94 11.02 34.82 14.84
N PRO A 95 11.37 34.02 15.86
CA PRO A 95 12.76 33.75 16.17
C PRO A 95 13.46 33.02 15.02
N ASP A 96 14.66 33.48 14.66
CA ASP A 96 15.55 32.77 13.75
C ASP A 96 15.93 31.42 14.37
N GLY A 97 15.32 30.33 13.91
CA GLY A 97 15.50 28.97 14.42
C GLY A 97 14.27 28.08 14.22
N ASP A 98 14.30 26.86 14.79
CA ASP A 98 13.23 25.86 14.69
C ASP A 98 11.96 26.18 15.48
N ASP A 99 11.96 27.22 16.31
CA ASP A 99 10.85 27.56 17.20
C ASP A 99 9.74 28.37 16.48
N GLN A 100 9.25 27.88 15.34
CA GLN A 100 8.18 28.52 14.53
C GLN A 100 6.86 28.72 15.29
N CYS A 101 6.70 28.04 16.43
CA CYS A 101 5.53 28.12 17.32
C CYS A 101 5.66 29.18 18.41
N SER A 102 6.69 30.00 18.37
CA SER A 102 6.90 31.11 19.29
C SER A 102 7.08 32.44 18.56
N VAL A 103 6.75 33.53 19.25
CA VAL A 103 6.82 34.90 18.75
C VAL A 103 7.50 35.77 19.79
N TYR A 104 8.34 36.71 19.34
CA TYR A 104 8.87 37.73 20.23
C TYR A 104 7.78 38.68 20.71
N ASN A 105 7.91 39.16 21.95
CA ASN A 105 7.01 40.17 22.46
C ASN A 105 7.19 41.50 21.72
N ASN A 106 6.09 42.18 21.43
CA ASN A 106 6.13 43.48 20.77
C ASN A 106 6.76 44.53 21.70
N SER A 107 7.86 45.15 21.26
CA SER A 107 8.37 46.37 21.86
C SER A 107 7.77 47.59 21.17
N PHE A 108 7.34 48.57 21.95
CA PHE A 108 6.78 49.83 21.45
C PHE A 108 7.79 50.95 21.62
N THR A 109 7.87 51.85 20.63
CA THR A 109 8.55 53.14 20.78
C THR A 109 7.58 54.25 20.38
N GLY A 110 6.97 54.89 21.37
CA GLY A 110 5.86 55.82 21.13
C GLY A 110 4.58 55.08 20.70
N THR A 111 4.10 55.34 19.47
CA THR A 111 2.85 54.76 18.93
C THR A 111 3.06 53.68 17.86
N ARG A 112 4.31 53.32 17.51
CA ARG A 112 4.61 52.30 16.50
C ARG A 112 5.38 51.13 17.08
N TYR A 113 5.27 49.98 16.44
CA TYR A 113 6.10 48.83 16.77
C TYR A 113 7.56 49.04 16.39
N THR A 114 8.47 48.53 17.22
CA THR A 114 9.88 48.38 16.87
C THR A 114 10.24 46.93 16.65
N THR A 115 11.28 46.70 15.85
CA THR A 115 11.88 45.39 15.68
C THR A 115 12.36 44.89 17.05
N PRO A 116 11.94 43.70 17.48
CA PRO A 116 12.31 43.19 18.80
C PRO A 116 13.83 43.00 18.89
N PRO A 117 14.48 43.38 20.00
CA PRO A 117 15.86 42.97 20.24
C PRO A 117 15.94 41.44 20.39
N SER A 118 17.06 40.84 19.98
CA SER A 118 17.30 39.39 20.00
C SER A 118 17.17 38.74 21.38
N ASN A 119 17.21 39.53 22.46
CA ASN A 119 17.05 39.09 23.85
C ASN A 119 15.61 39.21 24.39
N SER A 120 14.61 39.40 23.52
CA SER A 120 13.21 39.53 23.95
C SER A 120 12.60 38.19 24.40
N SER A 121 11.63 38.26 25.32
CA SER A 121 10.93 37.08 25.83
C SER A 121 10.12 36.39 24.72
N LYS A 122 10.32 35.08 24.55
CA LYS A 122 9.53 34.24 23.64
C LYS A 122 8.15 33.98 24.24
N LEU A 123 7.10 34.24 23.47
CA LEU A 123 5.71 33.92 23.79
C LEU A 123 5.21 32.81 22.87
N GLN A 124 4.27 32.00 23.35
CA GLN A 124 3.66 30.95 22.53
C GLN A 124 2.63 31.53 21.55
N CYS A 125 2.55 30.95 20.35
CA CYS A 125 1.65 31.35 19.28
C CYS A 125 0.17 30.96 19.55
N SER A 126 -0.48 31.72 20.43
CA SER A 126 -1.86 31.49 20.89
C SER A 126 -2.88 32.50 20.38
N TYR A 127 -2.46 33.67 19.87
CA TYR A 127 -3.35 34.80 19.52
C TYR A 127 -3.79 34.84 18.05
N GLY A 128 -3.68 33.71 17.35
CA GLY A 128 -4.06 33.56 15.93
C GLY A 128 -2.87 33.31 15.02
N ARG A 129 -3.15 32.74 13.83
CA ARG A 129 -2.15 32.32 12.84
C ARG A 129 -2.58 32.77 11.45
N LYS A 130 -1.64 33.30 10.68
CA LYS A 130 -1.81 33.65 9.27
C LYS A 130 -1.04 32.63 8.42
N PHE A 131 -1.75 31.73 7.76
CA PHE A 131 -1.14 30.76 6.84
C PHE A 131 -0.81 31.45 5.50
N LEU A 132 0.40 31.22 5.00
CA LEU A 132 0.83 31.75 3.69
C LEU A 132 0.30 30.85 2.57
N THR A 133 -0.99 30.97 2.26
CA THR A 133 -1.69 30.12 1.29
C THR A 133 -1.48 30.53 -0.17
N GLU A 134 -0.77 31.63 -0.45
CA GLU A 134 -0.58 32.18 -1.80
C GLU A 134 0.06 31.19 -2.78
N LYS A 135 0.90 30.28 -2.28
CA LYS A 135 1.57 29.25 -3.11
C LYS A 135 0.92 27.87 -2.99
N PHE A 136 0.23 27.58 -1.89
CA PHE A 136 -0.29 26.25 -1.58
C PHE A 136 -1.25 26.29 -0.38
N SER A 137 -2.40 25.61 -0.49
CA SER A 137 -3.37 25.40 0.59
C SER A 137 -3.45 23.92 0.94
N SER A 138 -3.57 23.58 2.22
CA SER A 138 -3.69 22.20 2.70
C SER A 138 -4.71 22.06 3.83
N VAL A 139 -5.06 20.82 4.17
CA VAL A 139 -5.93 20.52 5.33
C VAL A 139 -5.30 21.01 6.62
N VAL A 140 -3.98 21.05 6.71
CA VAL A 140 -3.24 21.60 7.85
C VAL A 140 -3.52 23.10 8.01
N SER A 141 -3.51 23.87 6.92
CA SER A 141 -3.81 25.30 6.96
C SER A 141 -5.29 25.60 7.25
N GLU A 142 -6.21 24.74 6.82
CA GLU A 142 -7.64 24.98 6.99
C GLU A 142 -8.11 24.69 8.43
N PHE A 143 -7.68 23.57 9.02
CA PHE A 143 -8.04 23.19 10.39
C PHE A 143 -7.03 23.67 11.45
N GLY A 144 -5.98 24.39 11.04
CA GLY A 144 -4.96 24.93 11.95
C GLY A 144 -4.17 23.86 12.70
N LEU A 145 -3.79 22.77 12.03
CA LEU A 145 -3.17 21.56 12.61
C LEU A 145 -1.66 21.72 12.90
N VAL A 146 -1.26 22.87 13.45
CA VAL A 146 0.16 23.19 13.72
C VAL A 146 0.39 23.49 15.20
N CYS A 147 1.65 23.42 15.64
CA CYS A 147 2.09 23.60 17.03
C CYS A 147 1.41 22.61 17.98
N GLU A 148 0.61 23.09 18.95
CA GLU A 148 -0.12 22.25 19.92
C GLU A 148 -1.03 21.21 19.24
N ASN A 149 -1.54 21.53 18.04
CA ASN A 149 -2.44 20.68 17.28
C ASN A 149 -1.72 19.81 16.24
N ASN A 150 -0.39 19.79 16.22
CA ASN A 150 0.39 19.03 15.24
C ASN A 150 0.17 17.50 15.36
N TRP A 151 -0.16 16.99 16.54
CA TRP A 151 -0.49 15.56 16.71
C TRP A 151 -1.78 15.16 15.95
N LEU A 152 -2.69 16.11 15.68
CA LEU A 152 -3.90 15.86 14.87
C LEU A 152 -3.56 15.62 13.40
N ARG A 153 -2.48 16.23 12.89
CA ARG A 153 -1.94 15.95 11.54
C ARG A 153 -1.45 14.51 11.44
N SER A 154 -0.70 14.03 12.43
CA SER A 154 -0.28 12.63 12.49
C SER A 154 -1.48 11.69 12.63
N THR A 155 -2.47 12.08 13.44
CA THR A 155 -3.73 11.34 13.60
C THR A 155 -4.48 11.21 12.27
N LEU A 156 -4.56 12.27 11.47
CA LEU A 156 -5.16 12.25 10.13
C LEU A 156 -4.50 11.18 9.22
N GLN A 157 -3.16 11.15 9.18
CA GLN A 157 -2.41 10.18 8.40
C GLN A 157 -2.61 8.75 8.93
N SER A 158 -2.62 8.55 10.26
CA SER A 158 -2.83 7.24 10.86
C SER A 158 -4.25 6.72 10.69
N VAL A 159 -5.27 7.58 10.73
CA VAL A 159 -6.68 7.24 10.46
C VAL A 159 -6.85 6.72 9.04
N TYR A 160 -6.14 7.31 8.07
CA TYR A 160 -6.13 6.81 6.69
C TYR A 160 -5.63 5.35 6.62
N PHE A 161 -4.49 5.05 7.26
CA PHE A 161 -3.97 3.67 7.29
C PHE A 161 -4.84 2.71 8.12
N ALA A 162 -5.52 3.19 9.16
CA ALA A 162 -6.51 2.41 9.89
C ALA A 162 -7.70 2.03 8.98
N GLY A 163 -8.12 2.96 8.12
CA GLY A 163 -9.13 2.71 7.08
C GLY A 163 -8.65 1.66 6.09
N HIS A 164 -7.38 1.70 5.67
CA HIS A 164 -6.78 0.65 4.83
C HIS A 164 -6.82 -0.73 5.48
N LEU A 165 -6.49 -0.85 6.77
CA LEU A 165 -6.51 -2.13 7.47
C LEU A 165 -7.93 -2.73 7.50
N VAL A 166 -8.91 -1.95 7.92
CA VAL A 166 -10.30 -2.44 8.02
C VAL A 166 -10.88 -2.68 6.63
N GLY A 167 -10.57 -1.81 5.67
CA GLY A 167 -11.01 -1.95 4.28
C GLY A 167 -10.50 -3.24 3.64
N SER A 168 -9.22 -3.61 3.82
CA SER A 168 -8.69 -4.86 3.26
C SER A 168 -9.39 -6.10 3.80
N ILE A 169 -9.81 -6.08 5.08
CA ILE A 169 -10.52 -7.20 5.71
C ILE A 169 -11.97 -7.26 5.20
N VAL A 170 -12.68 -6.13 5.26
CA VAL A 170 -14.10 -6.07 4.92
C VAL A 170 -14.31 -6.25 3.42
N PHE A 171 -13.66 -5.46 2.58
CA PHE A 171 -13.81 -5.58 1.13
C PHE A 171 -13.18 -6.85 0.58
N GLY A 172 -12.10 -7.37 1.18
CA GLY A 172 -11.56 -8.68 0.84
C GLY A 172 -12.56 -9.81 1.07
N ALA A 173 -13.12 -9.91 2.28
CA ALA A 173 -14.12 -10.92 2.61
C ALA A 173 -15.41 -10.77 1.79
N LEU A 174 -15.82 -9.53 1.50
CA LEU A 174 -16.97 -9.27 0.62
C LEU A 174 -16.66 -9.69 -0.82
N ALA A 175 -15.46 -9.44 -1.34
CA ALA A 175 -15.06 -9.81 -2.71
C ALA A 175 -15.04 -11.32 -2.89
N ASP A 176 -14.59 -12.07 -1.89
CA ASP A 176 -14.64 -13.53 -1.92
C ASP A 176 -16.09 -14.05 -1.88
N ARG A 177 -16.97 -13.36 -1.12
CA ARG A 177 -18.38 -13.79 -0.99
C ARG A 177 -19.23 -13.42 -2.20
N PHE A 178 -19.14 -12.20 -2.71
CA PHE A 178 -20.05 -11.66 -3.72
C PHE A 178 -19.45 -11.59 -5.13
N GLY A 179 -18.15 -11.84 -5.27
CA GLY A 179 -17.41 -11.67 -6.52
C GLY A 179 -16.58 -10.39 -6.49
N ARG A 180 -15.51 -10.34 -7.28
CA ARG A 180 -14.55 -9.23 -7.28
C ARG A 180 -15.11 -8.02 -8.04
N ARG A 181 -15.85 -8.26 -9.13
CA ARG A 181 -16.48 -7.22 -9.96
C ARG A 181 -17.54 -6.37 -9.25
N PRO A 182 -18.54 -6.92 -8.53
CA PRO A 182 -19.55 -6.09 -7.84
C PRO A 182 -18.96 -5.34 -6.65
N ILE A 183 -17.97 -5.93 -5.96
CA ILE A 183 -17.32 -5.30 -4.81
C ILE A 183 -16.38 -4.17 -5.25
N LEU A 184 -15.71 -4.31 -6.38
CA LEU A 184 -14.99 -3.20 -7.03
C LEU A 184 -15.90 -1.99 -7.27
N LEU A 185 -17.12 -2.22 -7.78
CA LEU A 185 -18.10 -1.16 -8.05
C LEU A 185 -18.58 -0.48 -6.75
N LEU A 186 -18.92 -1.29 -5.74
CA LEU A 186 -19.34 -0.79 -4.43
C LEU A 186 -18.23 0.05 -3.79
N ALA A 187 -16.99 -0.45 -3.80
CA ALA A 187 -15.84 0.27 -3.27
C ALA A 187 -15.62 1.58 -4.03
N ASN A 188 -15.72 1.58 -5.36
CA ASN A 188 -15.60 2.80 -6.16
C ASN A 188 -16.70 3.83 -5.85
N ALA A 189 -17.95 3.40 -5.65
CA ALA A 189 -19.04 4.28 -5.23
C ALA A 189 -18.77 4.88 -3.83
N CYS A 190 -18.35 4.07 -2.87
CA CYS A 190 -17.96 4.54 -1.55
C CYS A 190 -16.80 5.55 -1.62
N LEU A 191 -15.81 5.30 -2.48
CA LEU A 191 -14.65 6.19 -2.69
C LEU A 191 -15.08 7.57 -3.18
N VAL A 192 -15.91 7.64 -4.23
CA VAL A 192 -16.36 8.91 -4.82
C VAL A 192 -17.26 9.68 -3.85
N VAL A 193 -18.24 9.02 -3.24
CA VAL A 193 -19.20 9.68 -2.34
C VAL A 193 -18.50 10.23 -1.09
N SER A 194 -17.65 9.44 -0.45
CA SER A 194 -16.90 9.87 0.73
C SER A 194 -15.88 10.96 0.39
N GLY A 195 -15.15 10.82 -0.74
CA GLY A 195 -14.18 11.80 -1.20
C GLY A 195 -14.79 13.17 -1.50
N VAL A 196 -15.90 13.22 -2.26
CA VAL A 196 -16.59 14.49 -2.58
C VAL A 196 -17.21 15.11 -1.35
N THR A 197 -17.90 14.30 -0.52
CA THR A 197 -18.57 14.83 0.68
C THR A 197 -17.56 15.45 1.64
N LYS A 198 -16.42 14.79 1.86
CA LYS A 198 -15.33 15.24 2.76
C LYS A 198 -14.86 16.66 2.46
N ILE A 199 -14.77 17.06 1.19
CA ILE A 199 -14.24 18.38 0.77
C ILE A 199 -15.07 19.55 1.33
N PHE A 200 -16.38 19.35 1.51
CA PHE A 200 -17.29 20.41 1.94
C PHE A 200 -17.53 20.44 3.46
N ILE A 201 -16.95 19.50 4.22
CA ILE A 201 -17.20 19.38 5.65
C ILE A 201 -16.27 20.32 6.44
N PRO A 202 -16.82 21.25 7.25
CA PRO A 202 -16.03 22.15 8.09
C PRO A 202 -15.66 21.54 9.46
N SER A 203 -16.19 20.36 9.81
CA SER A 203 -15.90 19.67 11.07
C SER A 203 -14.78 18.64 10.90
N PHE A 204 -13.69 18.81 11.66
CA PHE A 204 -12.52 17.92 11.57
C PHE A 204 -12.86 16.46 11.88
N ILE A 205 -13.76 16.19 12.83
CA ILE A 205 -14.13 14.82 13.21
C ILE A 205 -14.90 14.12 12.09
N ILE A 206 -15.89 14.81 11.50
CA ILE A 206 -16.68 14.25 10.38
C ILE A 206 -15.77 14.09 9.16
N PHE A 207 -14.85 15.02 8.92
CA PHE A 207 -13.81 14.90 7.90
C PHE A 207 -12.97 13.63 8.10
N LEU A 208 -12.51 13.35 9.32
CA LEU A 208 -11.74 12.13 9.64
C LEU A 208 -12.55 10.84 9.39
N ILE A 209 -13.83 10.81 9.76
CA ILE A 209 -14.70 9.65 9.53
C ILE A 209 -14.87 9.38 8.04
N LEU A 210 -15.19 10.42 7.25
CA LEU A 210 -15.32 10.29 5.80
C LEU A 210 -13.98 9.90 5.15
N TYR A 211 -12.87 10.43 5.67
CA TYR A 211 -11.54 10.09 5.17
C TYR A 211 -11.16 8.64 5.46
N TRP A 212 -11.55 8.11 6.63
CA TRP A 212 -11.41 6.70 6.96
C TRP A 212 -12.22 5.80 6.01
N ILE A 213 -13.49 6.16 5.72
CA ILE A 213 -14.34 5.43 4.77
C ILE A 213 -13.71 5.45 3.37
N GLN A 214 -13.22 6.60 2.93
CA GLN A 214 -12.55 6.77 1.64
C GLN A 214 -11.31 5.87 1.54
N ALA A 215 -10.50 5.82 2.61
CA ALA A 215 -9.33 4.94 2.66
C ALA A 215 -9.73 3.46 2.59
N SER A 216 -10.76 3.05 3.34
CA SER A 216 -11.28 1.67 3.28
C SER A 216 -11.78 1.28 1.89
N ALA A 217 -12.42 2.21 1.19
CA ALA A 217 -12.85 2.01 -0.19
C ALA A 217 -11.66 1.91 -1.17
N ASN A 218 -10.64 2.76 -1.00
CA ASN A 218 -9.47 2.77 -1.88
C ASN A 218 -8.74 1.41 -1.87
N ILE A 219 -8.46 0.87 -0.67
CA ILE A 219 -7.83 -0.46 -0.56
C ILE A 219 -8.74 -1.58 -1.08
N GLY A 220 -10.06 -1.45 -0.94
CA GLY A 220 -11.02 -2.42 -1.45
C GLY A 220 -10.96 -2.54 -2.98
N ILE A 221 -10.78 -1.39 -3.65
CA ILE A 221 -10.53 -1.34 -5.10
C ILE A 221 -9.19 -2.03 -5.43
N THR A 222 -8.11 -1.69 -4.72
CA THR A 222 -6.79 -2.31 -4.98
C THR A 222 -6.81 -3.82 -4.80
N VAL A 223 -7.40 -4.33 -3.71
CA VAL A 223 -7.48 -5.78 -3.42
C VAL A 223 -8.31 -6.51 -4.47
N SER A 224 -9.50 -5.99 -4.80
CA SER A 224 -10.38 -6.62 -5.80
C SER A 224 -9.74 -6.63 -7.18
N THR A 225 -9.09 -5.52 -7.55
CA THR A 225 -8.42 -5.37 -8.84
C THR A 225 -7.20 -6.28 -8.94
N TYR A 226 -6.38 -6.36 -7.89
CA TYR A 226 -5.24 -7.27 -7.83
C TYR A 226 -5.67 -8.73 -7.94
N ALA A 227 -6.70 -9.14 -7.19
CA ALA A 227 -7.25 -10.49 -7.26
C ALA A 227 -7.75 -10.84 -8.68
N LEU A 228 -8.48 -9.92 -9.33
CA LEU A 228 -8.92 -10.11 -10.72
C LEU A 228 -7.75 -10.35 -11.68
N ILE A 229 -6.68 -9.55 -11.61
CA ILE A 229 -5.51 -9.77 -12.47
C ILE A 229 -4.92 -11.15 -12.24
N MET A 230 -4.64 -11.50 -10.98
CA MET A 230 -3.94 -12.75 -10.64
C MET A 230 -4.79 -14.00 -10.92
N GLU A 231 -6.12 -13.86 -10.89
CA GLU A 231 -7.05 -14.94 -11.23
C GLU A 231 -7.15 -15.18 -12.74
N PHE A 232 -7.01 -14.13 -13.56
CA PHE A 232 -6.95 -14.23 -15.03
C PHE A 232 -5.57 -14.60 -15.56
N THR A 233 -4.49 -14.40 -14.78
CA THR A 233 -3.12 -14.71 -15.20
C THR A 233 -2.74 -16.18 -14.98
N SER A 234 -2.11 -16.78 -16.00
CA SER A 234 -1.50 -18.11 -15.97
C SER A 234 -0.25 -18.16 -15.08
N SER A 235 0.13 -19.34 -14.60
CA SER A 235 1.26 -19.56 -13.68
C SER A 235 2.53 -18.85 -14.12
N GLU A 236 2.87 -18.99 -15.39
CA GLU A 236 4.13 -18.51 -15.99
C GLU A 236 4.25 -16.98 -16.00
N LEU A 237 3.12 -16.28 -16.17
CA LEU A 237 3.09 -14.82 -16.31
C LEU A 237 2.76 -14.10 -15.00
N ARG A 238 2.47 -14.82 -13.91
CA ARG A 238 2.13 -14.22 -12.61
C ARG A 238 3.22 -13.29 -12.11
N ALA A 239 4.48 -13.69 -12.17
CA ALA A 239 5.60 -12.88 -11.70
C ALA A 239 5.78 -11.56 -12.50
N PRO A 240 5.89 -11.56 -13.85
CA PRO A 240 6.01 -10.32 -14.60
C PRO A 240 4.75 -9.44 -14.53
N VAL A 241 3.55 -10.01 -14.49
CA VAL A 241 2.30 -9.23 -14.38
C VAL A 241 2.20 -8.56 -13.00
N ASN A 242 2.52 -9.28 -11.92
CA ASN A 242 2.59 -8.72 -10.57
C ASN A 242 3.56 -7.53 -10.51
N PHE A 243 4.70 -7.66 -11.18
CA PHE A 243 5.70 -6.61 -11.28
C PHE A 243 5.17 -5.34 -11.96
N VAL A 244 4.50 -5.51 -13.11
CA VAL A 244 3.89 -4.41 -13.85
C VAL A 244 2.82 -3.71 -13.00
N PHE A 245 2.02 -4.48 -12.27
CA PHE A 245 1.02 -3.93 -11.36
C PHE A 245 1.64 -3.08 -10.23
N MET A 246 2.75 -3.54 -9.63
CA MET A 246 3.46 -2.76 -8.61
C MET A 246 4.05 -1.47 -9.21
N CYS A 247 4.63 -1.53 -10.41
CA CYS A 247 5.12 -0.34 -11.11
C CYS A 247 4.00 0.66 -11.46
N ALA A 248 2.78 0.21 -11.70
CA ALA A 248 1.64 1.09 -11.95
C ALA A 248 1.40 2.06 -10.78
N THR A 249 1.62 1.61 -9.54
CA THR A 249 1.50 2.44 -8.34
C THR A 249 2.49 3.63 -8.36
N ALA A 250 3.73 3.38 -8.77
CA ALA A 250 4.74 4.43 -8.92
C ALA A 250 4.37 5.43 -10.03
N VAL A 251 3.86 4.94 -11.16
CA VAL A 251 3.40 5.78 -12.27
C VAL A 251 2.26 6.71 -11.84
N ILE A 252 1.29 6.20 -11.08
CA ILE A 252 0.19 7.00 -10.52
C ILE A 252 0.74 8.14 -9.65
N ALA A 253 1.68 7.81 -8.76
CA ALA A 253 2.27 8.79 -7.85
C ALA A 253 3.08 9.87 -8.60
N ILE A 254 3.79 9.50 -9.67
CA ILE A 254 4.48 10.45 -10.56
C ILE A 254 3.48 11.41 -11.20
N PHE A 255 2.38 10.90 -11.78
CA PHE A 255 1.36 11.77 -12.37
C PHE A 255 0.72 12.68 -11.32
N LEU A 256 0.34 12.14 -10.16
CA LEU A 256 -0.21 12.93 -9.06
C LEU A 256 0.70 14.09 -8.66
N THR A 257 2.02 13.91 -8.69
CA THR A 257 2.98 14.98 -8.39
C THR A 257 2.85 16.14 -9.38
N GLY A 258 2.66 15.84 -10.66
CA GLY A 258 2.40 16.85 -11.69
C GLY A 258 1.08 17.58 -11.48
N PHE A 259 0.02 16.85 -11.11
CA PHE A 259 -1.28 17.46 -10.78
C PHE A 259 -1.20 18.34 -9.52
N ALA A 260 -0.51 17.89 -8.48
CA ALA A 260 -0.32 18.65 -7.25
C ALA A 260 0.54 19.91 -7.49
N TYR A 261 1.50 19.87 -8.43
CA TYR A 261 2.24 21.05 -8.84
C TYR A 261 1.37 22.07 -9.58
N ALA A 262 0.48 21.60 -10.46
CA ALA A 262 -0.41 22.46 -11.24
C ALA A 262 -1.58 23.03 -10.40
N ILE A 263 -2.07 22.28 -9.42
CA ILE A 263 -3.23 22.62 -8.59
C ILE A 263 -2.78 22.84 -7.16
N SER A 264 -2.62 24.11 -6.78
CA SER A 264 -2.12 24.50 -5.46
C SER A 264 -3.18 24.43 -4.34
N ASP A 265 -4.47 24.35 -4.68
CA ASP A 265 -5.56 24.25 -3.72
C ASP A 265 -5.94 22.78 -3.46
N TRP A 266 -5.89 22.35 -2.20
CA TRP A 266 -6.14 20.95 -1.84
C TRP A 266 -7.57 20.50 -2.15
N ARG A 267 -8.57 21.38 -2.04
CA ARG A 267 -9.98 21.04 -2.32
C ARG A 267 -10.16 20.75 -3.80
N THR A 268 -9.58 21.61 -4.65
CA THR A 268 -9.60 21.43 -6.10
C THR A 268 -8.80 20.20 -6.54
N LEU A 269 -7.66 19.93 -5.89
CA LEU A 269 -6.86 18.72 -6.15
C LEU A 269 -7.65 17.45 -5.83
N GLU A 270 -8.28 17.39 -4.65
CA GLU A 270 -9.12 16.26 -4.25
C GLU A 270 -10.34 16.10 -5.15
N LEU A 271 -11.00 17.20 -5.52
CA LEU A 271 -12.16 17.14 -6.42
C LEU A 271 -11.74 16.56 -7.78
N THR A 272 -10.61 17.00 -8.32
CA THR A 272 -10.04 16.47 -9.57
C THR A 272 -9.71 14.98 -9.44
N ALA A 273 -9.11 14.58 -8.32
CA ALA A 273 -8.84 13.18 -8.01
C ALA A 273 -10.12 12.34 -7.82
N CYS A 274 -11.25 12.93 -7.40
CA CYS A 274 -12.56 12.27 -7.31
C CYS A 274 -13.26 12.11 -8.67
N LEU A 275 -13.00 12.99 -9.64
CA LEU A 275 -13.60 12.92 -10.96
C LEU A 275 -13.07 11.73 -11.78
N LEU A 276 -11.80 11.34 -11.57
CA LEU A 276 -11.17 10.23 -12.30
C LEU A 276 -11.83 8.86 -12.02
N PRO A 277 -12.09 8.45 -10.76
CA PRO A 277 -12.82 7.22 -10.46
C PRO A 277 -14.26 7.16 -11.02
N ILE A 278 -14.87 8.30 -11.39
CA ILE A 278 -16.19 8.27 -12.05
C ILE A 278 -16.10 7.57 -13.41
N MET A 279 -14.95 7.68 -14.09
CA MET A 279 -14.73 6.99 -15.37
C MET A 279 -14.74 5.45 -15.22
N VAL A 280 -14.44 4.94 -14.02
CA VAL A 280 -14.49 3.49 -13.73
C VAL A 280 -15.90 2.93 -13.87
N PHE A 281 -16.96 3.71 -13.61
CA PHE A 281 -18.33 3.26 -13.83
C PHE A 281 -18.63 2.92 -15.30
N PHE A 282 -17.97 3.62 -16.24
CA PHE A 282 -18.10 3.32 -17.67
C PHE A 282 -17.28 2.09 -18.07
N ILE A 283 -16.03 2.00 -17.60
CA ILE A 283 -15.11 0.89 -17.91
C ILE A 283 -15.61 -0.43 -17.30
N TRP A 284 -16.29 -0.38 -16.15
CA TRP A 284 -16.84 -1.54 -15.44
C TRP A 284 -17.78 -2.43 -16.28
N THR A 285 -18.48 -1.86 -17.26
CA THR A 285 -19.38 -2.61 -18.15
C THR A 285 -18.63 -3.72 -18.90
N PHE A 286 -17.37 -3.47 -19.22
CA PHE A 286 -16.54 -4.35 -20.06
C PHE A 286 -15.70 -5.34 -19.25
N VAL A 287 -15.53 -5.16 -17.94
CA VAL A 287 -14.67 -6.03 -17.14
C VAL A 287 -15.44 -7.30 -16.75
N PRO A 288 -15.02 -8.50 -17.19
CA PRO A 288 -15.63 -9.75 -16.77
C PRO A 288 -15.31 -10.06 -15.30
N GLU A 289 -16.13 -10.92 -14.69
CA GLU A 289 -15.84 -11.50 -13.37
C GLU A 289 -14.87 -12.68 -13.52
N SER A 290 -14.19 -13.06 -12.43
CA SER A 290 -13.23 -14.14 -12.44
C SER A 290 -13.84 -15.52 -12.75
N PRO A 291 -13.31 -16.26 -13.75
CA PRO A 291 -13.69 -17.65 -14.01
C PRO A 291 -13.42 -18.55 -12.81
N ARG A 292 -12.30 -18.33 -12.09
CA ARG A 292 -11.95 -19.12 -10.89
C ARG A 292 -12.98 -18.95 -9.78
N TRP A 293 -13.51 -17.75 -9.61
CA TRP A 293 -14.57 -17.48 -8.63
C TRP A 293 -15.86 -18.24 -8.96
N PHE A 294 -16.28 -18.23 -10.24
CA PHE A 294 -17.47 -18.95 -10.68
C PHE A 294 -17.36 -20.45 -10.45
N ILE A 295 -16.21 -21.04 -10.77
CA ILE A 295 -15.93 -22.46 -10.53
C ILE A 295 -16.00 -22.76 -9.03
N GLY A 296 -15.34 -21.95 -8.19
CA GLY A 296 -15.41 -22.09 -6.73
C GLY A 296 -16.83 -21.97 -6.15
N ARG A 297 -17.73 -21.26 -6.84
CA ARG A 297 -19.16 -21.14 -6.50
C ARG A 297 -20.06 -22.17 -7.18
N LYS A 298 -19.51 -23.16 -7.89
CA LYS A 298 -20.25 -24.17 -8.68
C LYS A 298 -21.15 -23.58 -9.78
N ARG A 299 -20.81 -22.38 -10.29
CA ARG A 299 -21.52 -21.69 -11.38
C ARG A 299 -20.81 -21.95 -12.72
N PHE A 300 -20.82 -23.20 -13.17
CA PHE A 300 -20.01 -23.64 -14.32
C PHE A 300 -20.40 -22.97 -15.65
N ARG A 301 -21.70 -22.83 -15.93
CA ARG A 301 -22.18 -22.20 -17.18
C ARG A 301 -21.67 -20.78 -17.42
N GLU A 302 -21.51 -20.02 -16.33
CA GLU A 302 -20.99 -18.64 -16.42
C GLU A 302 -19.48 -18.60 -16.58
N ALA A 303 -18.76 -19.54 -15.95
CA ALA A 303 -17.33 -19.69 -16.17
C ALA A 303 -17.03 -20.09 -17.62
N GLU A 304 -17.79 -21.03 -18.16
CA GLU A 304 -17.69 -21.51 -19.54
C GLU A 304 -17.94 -20.38 -20.55
N ALA A 305 -19.01 -19.59 -20.38
CA ALA A 305 -19.29 -18.46 -21.26
C ALA A 305 -18.14 -17.43 -21.35
N ILE A 306 -17.45 -17.18 -20.22
CA ILE A 306 -16.28 -16.27 -20.20
C ILE A 306 -15.08 -16.93 -20.86
N LEU A 307 -14.82 -18.21 -20.58
CA LEU A 307 -13.71 -18.94 -21.21
C LEU A 307 -13.89 -19.05 -22.72
N GLU A 308 -15.11 -19.31 -23.20
CA GLU A 308 -15.44 -19.26 -24.62
C GLU A 308 -15.13 -17.89 -25.25
N GLU A 309 -15.47 -16.79 -24.58
CA GLU A 309 -15.17 -15.44 -25.07
C GLU A 309 -13.65 -15.20 -25.16
N VAL A 310 -12.90 -15.67 -24.16
CA VAL A 310 -11.43 -15.60 -24.15
C VAL A 310 -10.86 -16.42 -25.33
N ILE A 311 -11.36 -17.64 -25.54
CA ILE A 311 -10.93 -18.53 -26.62
C ILE A 311 -11.25 -17.90 -28.00
N LYS A 312 -12.48 -17.43 -28.21
CA LYS A 312 -12.93 -16.79 -29.47
C LYS A 312 -12.08 -15.57 -29.82
N ASN A 313 -11.67 -14.79 -28.83
CA ASN A 313 -10.90 -13.57 -29.04
C ASN A 313 -9.38 -13.80 -29.11
N ASN A 314 -8.86 -14.82 -28.42
CA ASN A 314 -7.43 -15.15 -28.46
C ASN A 314 -7.03 -15.96 -29.70
N ILE A 315 -7.95 -16.74 -30.25
CA ILE A 315 -7.66 -17.72 -31.29
C ILE A 315 -8.26 -17.31 -32.65
N LYS A 316 -7.38 -17.00 -33.61
CA LYS A 316 -7.67 -17.07 -35.06
C LYS A 316 -7.40 -18.45 -35.68
N GLN A 317 -6.98 -19.45 -34.90
CA GLN A 317 -6.75 -20.84 -35.33
C GLN A 317 -7.67 -21.81 -34.57
N HIS A 318 -8.92 -21.84 -35.02
CA HIS A 318 -10.08 -22.45 -34.38
C HIS A 318 -10.06 -24.00 -34.28
N GLU A 319 -9.02 -24.69 -34.76
CA GLU A 319 -9.08 -26.14 -35.05
C GLU A 319 -8.40 -27.07 -34.03
N GLU A 320 -7.36 -26.67 -33.29
CA GLU A 320 -6.69 -27.60 -32.35
C GLU A 320 -7.29 -27.62 -30.94
N VAL A 321 -7.88 -26.52 -30.47
CA VAL A 321 -8.50 -26.46 -29.13
C VAL A 321 -9.95 -26.96 -29.17
N LEU A 322 -10.64 -26.74 -30.30
CA LEU A 322 -11.98 -27.28 -30.48
C LEU A 322 -11.94 -28.81 -30.65
N GLY A 323 -10.88 -29.38 -31.26
CA GLY A 323 -10.69 -30.83 -31.33
C GLY A 323 -10.51 -31.53 -29.98
N ILE A 324 -10.14 -30.79 -28.92
CA ILE A 324 -10.13 -31.31 -27.54
C ILE A 324 -11.56 -31.30 -26.97
N LEU A 325 -12.41 -30.36 -27.38
CA LEU A 325 -13.79 -30.19 -26.89
C LEU A 325 -14.86 -30.88 -27.76
N THR A 326 -14.57 -31.26 -29.00
CA THR A 326 -15.53 -31.81 -29.99
C THR A 326 -15.33 -33.28 -30.31
N ASP A 327 -14.36 -33.97 -29.70
CA ASP A 327 -14.50 -35.41 -29.64
C ASP A 327 -15.67 -35.67 -28.67
N ASP A 328 -16.79 -36.14 -29.23
CA ASP A 328 -18.07 -36.45 -28.57
C ASP A 328 -17.96 -37.43 -27.38
N GLU A 329 -16.74 -37.79 -26.96
CA GLU A 329 -16.41 -38.51 -25.73
C GLU A 329 -16.17 -37.55 -24.54
N GLU A 330 -15.81 -36.28 -24.76
CA GLU A 330 -15.50 -35.33 -23.67
C GLU A 330 -16.71 -34.64 -23.02
N GLU A 331 -17.86 -34.53 -23.68
CA GLU A 331 -19.08 -34.05 -22.99
C GLU A 331 -19.51 -35.07 -21.91
N THR A 332 -19.29 -36.36 -22.19
CA THR A 332 -19.45 -37.41 -21.18
C THR A 332 -18.30 -37.44 -20.18
N LEU A 333 -17.04 -37.15 -20.53
CA LEU A 333 -15.97 -37.03 -19.52
C LEU A 333 -16.08 -35.78 -18.65
N PHE A 334 -16.66 -34.67 -19.12
CA PHE A 334 -16.81 -33.43 -18.34
C PHE A 334 -18.00 -33.52 -17.37
N GLU A 335 -19.09 -34.18 -17.78
CA GLU A 335 -20.18 -34.56 -16.85
C GLU A 335 -19.78 -35.76 -15.97
N ASN A 336 -19.14 -36.82 -16.50
CA ASN A 336 -18.80 -38.02 -15.72
C ASN A 336 -17.58 -37.86 -14.80
N SER A 337 -16.56 -37.06 -15.16
CA SER A 337 -15.37 -36.87 -14.28
C SER A 337 -15.71 -36.14 -12.97
N PHE A 338 -16.75 -35.30 -12.98
CA PHE A 338 -17.25 -34.64 -11.78
C PHE A 338 -18.37 -35.40 -11.07
N GLN A 339 -19.07 -36.30 -11.77
CA GLN A 339 -20.26 -36.98 -11.25
C GLN A 339 -19.99 -38.44 -10.80
N GLU A 340 -18.95 -39.11 -11.30
CA GLU A 340 -18.62 -40.50 -10.91
C GLU A 340 -17.65 -40.63 -9.73
N ASN A 341 -16.99 -39.57 -9.26
CA ASN A 341 -16.02 -39.64 -8.15
C ASN A 341 -16.50 -39.04 -6.82
N ILE A 342 -17.82 -38.99 -6.58
CA ILE A 342 -18.36 -38.75 -5.25
C ILE A 342 -19.12 -40.01 -4.81
N PRO A 343 -18.47 -40.97 -4.11
CA PRO A 343 -19.22 -41.97 -3.37
C PRO A 343 -20.14 -41.26 -2.37
N GLU A 344 -21.44 -41.30 -2.66
CA GLU A 344 -22.53 -40.61 -1.97
C GLU A 344 -22.81 -41.16 -0.55
N LYS A 345 -21.81 -41.72 0.13
CA LYS A 345 -21.97 -42.31 1.47
C LYS A 345 -20.73 -42.10 2.33
N THR A 346 -20.58 -40.90 2.89
CA THR A 346 -20.32 -40.68 4.34
C THR A 346 -20.23 -39.19 4.63
N ILE A 347 -21.37 -38.60 4.97
CA ILE A 347 -21.45 -37.31 5.64
C ILE A 347 -20.94 -37.49 7.08
N VAL A 348 -20.24 -36.46 7.56
CA VAL A 348 -19.65 -36.27 8.91
C VAL A 348 -18.30 -36.94 9.11
N ASN A 349 -17.21 -36.17 8.97
CA ASN A 349 -16.23 -35.97 10.04
C ASN A 349 -15.35 -34.75 9.74
N LYS A 350 -15.41 -33.79 10.68
CA LYS A 350 -14.68 -32.51 10.81
C LYS A 350 -13.66 -32.16 9.71
N GLU A 351 -14.04 -31.20 8.88
CA GLU A 351 -13.10 -30.24 8.31
C GLU A 351 -12.26 -29.65 9.45
N GLU A 352 -10.96 -29.96 9.51
CA GLU A 352 -10.05 -29.11 10.28
C GLU A 352 -9.89 -27.81 9.49
N ASN A 353 -10.80 -26.88 9.75
CA ASN A 353 -10.67 -25.51 9.30
C ASN A 353 -9.41 -24.95 9.97
N TYR A 354 -8.28 -24.98 9.27
CA TYR A 354 -7.06 -24.37 9.74
C TYR A 354 -7.32 -22.88 9.91
N THR A 355 -7.21 -22.42 11.15
CA THR A 355 -7.46 -21.02 11.50
C THR A 355 -6.15 -20.29 11.70
N PHE A 356 -6.19 -18.95 11.78
CA PHE A 356 -5.02 -18.12 12.07
C PHE A 356 -4.30 -18.53 13.37
N ILE A 357 -5.01 -19.19 14.30
CA ILE A 357 -4.48 -19.67 15.57
C ILE A 357 -3.47 -20.81 15.36
N ASP A 358 -3.64 -21.60 14.31
CA ASP A 358 -2.75 -22.75 14.04
C ASP A 358 -1.33 -22.29 13.64
N LEU A 359 -1.15 -21.05 13.14
CA LEU A 359 0.17 -20.47 12.90
C LEU A 359 0.97 -20.23 14.19
N PHE A 360 0.29 -20.05 15.33
CA PHE A 360 0.93 -19.76 16.61
C PHE A 360 0.98 -20.98 17.54
N LYS A 361 0.49 -22.13 17.09
CA LYS A 361 0.35 -23.35 17.89
C LYS A 361 1.69 -24.03 18.16
N THR A 362 2.58 -24.04 17.16
CA THR A 362 3.93 -24.59 17.27
C THR A 362 4.95 -23.48 17.43
N TRP A 363 5.77 -23.53 18.48
CA TRP A 363 6.76 -22.49 18.79
C TRP A 363 7.67 -22.10 17.62
N ARG A 364 8.13 -23.07 16.82
CA ARG A 364 8.96 -22.80 15.63
C ARG A 364 8.23 -22.00 14.55
N ILE A 365 6.99 -22.39 14.23
CA ILE A 365 6.16 -21.73 13.23
C ILE A 365 5.74 -20.35 13.74
N ALA A 366 5.47 -20.22 15.04
CA ALA A 366 5.21 -18.93 15.69
C ALA A 366 6.41 -17.99 15.58
N LEU A 367 7.65 -18.45 15.83
CA LEU A 367 8.85 -17.63 15.67
C LEU A 367 9.08 -17.17 14.22
N ILE A 368 8.89 -18.07 13.24
CA ILE A 368 8.97 -17.72 11.81
C ILE A 368 7.91 -16.69 11.45
N THR A 369 6.66 -16.93 11.88
CA THR A 369 5.53 -16.03 11.63
C THR A 369 5.75 -14.66 12.26
N LEU A 370 6.22 -14.59 13.51
CA LEU A 370 6.54 -13.35 14.21
C LEU A 370 7.67 -12.58 13.52
N ASN A 371 8.71 -13.28 13.06
CA ASN A 371 9.82 -12.67 12.32
C ASN A 371 9.35 -12.06 10.98
N ILE A 372 8.54 -12.80 10.22
CA ILE A 372 7.90 -12.28 8.99
C ILE A 372 7.02 -11.08 9.33
N CYS A 373 6.16 -11.17 10.34
CA CYS A 373 5.28 -10.08 10.77
C CYS A 373 6.06 -8.81 11.15
N PHE A 374 7.17 -8.97 11.85
CA PHE A 374 8.07 -7.86 12.20
C PHE A 374 8.71 -7.25 10.95
N GLY A 375 9.18 -8.07 10.01
CA GLY A 375 9.71 -7.62 8.73
C GLY A 375 8.71 -6.81 7.92
N TRP A 376 7.48 -7.28 7.82
CA TRP A 376 6.39 -6.57 7.14
C TRP A 376 6.04 -5.24 7.80
N MET A 377 5.95 -5.24 9.13
CA MET A 377 5.68 -4.03 9.92
C MET A 377 6.76 -2.97 9.67
N VAL A 378 8.04 -3.35 9.77
CA VAL A 378 9.16 -2.43 9.58
C VAL A 378 9.27 -1.95 8.14
N CYS A 379 9.13 -2.85 7.16
CA CYS A 379 9.14 -2.49 5.74
C CYS A 379 8.05 -1.45 5.42
N SER A 380 6.81 -1.69 5.84
CA SER A 380 5.69 -0.78 5.57
C SER A 380 5.85 0.55 6.29
N MET A 381 6.29 0.52 7.55
CA MET A 381 6.54 1.72 8.34
C MET A 381 7.61 2.62 7.71
N LEU A 382 8.75 2.06 7.29
CA LEU A 382 9.82 2.83 6.63
C LEU A 382 9.41 3.28 5.22
N TYR A 383 8.73 2.42 4.45
CA TYR A 383 8.24 2.76 3.11
C TYR A 383 7.32 4.00 3.14
N TYR A 384 6.27 3.99 3.97
CA TYR A 384 5.35 5.12 4.07
C TYR A 384 5.94 6.30 4.84
N GLY A 385 6.77 6.04 5.87
CA GLY A 385 7.43 7.08 6.66
C GLY A 385 8.36 7.95 5.83
N VAL A 386 9.17 7.36 4.94
CA VAL A 386 10.05 8.13 4.03
C VAL A 386 9.23 8.92 3.01
N ILE A 387 8.16 8.34 2.47
CA ILE A 387 7.26 9.03 1.53
C ILE A 387 6.63 10.25 2.20
N LEU A 388 6.05 10.10 3.39
CA LEU A 388 5.44 11.20 4.13
C LEU A 388 6.47 12.27 4.50
N LYS A 389 7.68 11.86 4.90
CA LYS A 389 8.75 12.81 5.24
C LYS A 389 9.24 13.60 4.02
N SER A 390 9.18 13.04 2.81
CA SER A 390 9.75 13.66 1.59
C SER A 390 9.19 15.05 1.28
N VAL A 391 7.93 15.30 1.63
CA VAL A 391 7.25 16.59 1.44
C VAL A 391 7.64 17.63 2.48
N ASP A 392 8.03 17.19 3.67
CA ASP A 392 8.50 18.04 4.78
C ASP A 392 10.04 18.20 4.79
N MET A 393 10.76 17.56 3.86
CA MET A 393 12.18 17.81 3.66
C MET A 393 12.38 19.21 3.06
N ALA A 394 13.57 19.79 3.30
CA ALA A 394 13.96 21.07 2.71
C ALA A 394 13.87 21.03 1.17
N GLY A 395 13.94 22.19 0.52
CA GLY A 395 13.89 22.29 -0.94
C GLY A 395 12.47 22.18 -1.52
N ASN A 396 12.35 21.66 -2.75
CA ASN A 396 11.08 21.59 -3.45
C ASN A 396 10.36 20.27 -3.15
N ARG A 397 9.24 20.35 -2.42
CA ARG A 397 8.37 19.21 -2.06
C ARG A 397 7.98 18.31 -3.24
N TYR A 398 7.67 18.91 -4.39
CA TYR A 398 7.24 18.16 -5.58
C TYR A 398 8.41 17.39 -6.18
N LEU A 399 9.60 18.00 -6.23
CA LEU A 399 10.81 17.33 -6.71
C LEU A 399 11.21 16.18 -5.77
N ASN A 400 11.17 16.41 -4.46
CA ASN A 400 11.52 15.42 -3.46
C ASN A 400 10.62 14.18 -3.59
N TYR A 401 9.30 14.39 -3.62
CA TYR A 401 8.35 13.31 -3.78
C TYR A 401 8.50 12.61 -5.14
N LEU A 402 8.68 13.37 -6.24
CA LEU A 402 8.90 12.82 -7.58
C LEU A 402 10.11 11.86 -7.61
N LEU A 403 11.23 12.26 -7.00
CA LEU A 403 12.44 11.41 -6.92
C LEU A 403 12.18 10.12 -6.14
N MET A 404 11.41 10.18 -5.04
CA MET A 404 11.02 8.98 -4.28
C MET A 404 10.19 8.00 -5.13
N GLN A 405 9.33 8.51 -6.01
CA GLN A 405 8.47 7.66 -6.86
C GLN A 405 9.20 7.11 -8.08
N ILE A 406 10.04 7.91 -8.75
CA ILE A 406 10.83 7.45 -9.90
C ILE A 406 11.73 6.29 -9.51
N VAL A 407 12.32 6.34 -8.32
CA VAL A 407 13.24 5.31 -7.81
C VAL A 407 12.56 3.98 -7.49
N GLU A 408 11.23 3.96 -7.35
CA GLU A 408 10.47 2.73 -7.12
C GLU A 408 10.51 1.78 -8.32
N VAL A 409 10.47 2.30 -9.55
CA VAL A 409 10.53 1.49 -10.78
C VAL A 409 11.85 0.70 -10.91
N PRO A 410 13.05 1.32 -10.87
CA PRO A 410 14.30 0.58 -10.92
C PRO A 410 14.54 -0.26 -9.67
N SER A 411 14.04 0.16 -8.50
CA SER A 411 14.09 -0.62 -7.27
C SER A 411 13.36 -1.96 -7.41
N ASN A 412 12.15 -1.91 -7.95
CA ASN A 412 11.39 -3.12 -8.23
C ASN A 412 12.20 -4.00 -9.21
N TYR A 413 12.75 -3.45 -10.31
CA TYR A 413 13.45 -4.28 -11.30
C TYR A 413 14.70 -4.94 -10.70
N ALA A 414 15.44 -4.20 -9.88
CA ALA A 414 16.53 -4.74 -9.10
C ALA A 414 16.05 -5.86 -8.17
N SER A 415 14.95 -5.66 -7.45
CA SER A 415 14.34 -6.69 -6.60
C SER A 415 14.10 -7.99 -7.38
N TYR A 416 13.47 -7.92 -8.55
CA TYR A 416 13.20 -9.08 -9.40
C TYR A 416 14.49 -9.79 -9.83
N TYR A 417 15.47 -9.03 -10.31
CA TYR A 417 16.76 -9.57 -10.75
C TYR A 417 17.54 -10.25 -9.61
N PHE A 418 17.62 -9.61 -8.45
CA PHE A 418 18.32 -10.15 -7.29
C PHE A 418 17.60 -11.36 -6.70
N PHE A 419 16.27 -11.37 -6.70
CA PHE A 419 15.47 -12.48 -6.18
C PHE A 419 15.68 -13.76 -7.01
N ILE A 420 15.70 -13.68 -8.34
CA ILE A 420 15.94 -14.85 -9.20
C ILE A 420 17.40 -15.33 -9.12
N ARG A 421 18.36 -14.41 -9.13
CA ARG A 421 19.77 -14.76 -9.28
C ARG A 421 20.42 -15.22 -7.98
N PHE A 422 20.11 -14.59 -6.85
CA PHE A 422 20.68 -14.91 -5.54
C PHE A 422 19.71 -15.76 -4.71
N ASP A 423 20.12 -16.11 -3.50
CA ASP A 423 19.25 -16.72 -2.46
C ASP A 423 18.05 -15.81 -2.16
N HIS A 424 16.95 -16.32 -1.60
CA HIS A 424 15.74 -15.51 -1.40
C HIS A 424 15.83 -14.62 -0.14
N ARG A 425 16.54 -15.04 0.92
CA ARG A 425 16.67 -14.25 2.18
C ARG A 425 17.75 -13.17 2.17
N LYS A 426 18.89 -13.41 1.50
CA LYS A 426 20.07 -12.51 1.53
C LYS A 426 19.82 -11.16 0.84
N PRO A 427 19.17 -11.09 -0.34
CA PRO A 427 18.83 -9.83 -0.98
C PRO A 427 17.90 -8.97 -0.13
N ILE A 428 16.91 -9.58 0.51
CA ILE A 428 15.98 -8.86 1.38
C ILE A 428 16.72 -8.24 2.57
N SER A 429 17.58 -9.02 3.24
CA SER A 429 18.43 -8.51 4.31
C SER A 429 19.34 -7.37 3.83
N PHE A 430 20.01 -7.55 2.69
CA PHE A 430 20.85 -6.51 2.08
C PHE A 430 20.08 -5.21 1.85
N PHE A 431 18.91 -5.27 1.22
CA PHE A 431 18.10 -4.09 0.92
C PHE A 431 17.55 -3.40 2.17
N MET A 432 17.13 -4.15 3.20
CA MET A 432 16.68 -3.57 4.47
C MET A 432 17.81 -2.90 5.26
N VAL A 433 18.98 -3.54 5.31
CA VAL A 433 20.16 -2.99 5.99
C VAL A 433 20.67 -1.77 5.22
N PHE A 434 20.75 -1.86 3.89
CA PHE A 434 21.12 -0.73 3.02
C PHE A 434 20.18 0.45 3.23
N SER A 435 18.87 0.20 3.26
CA SER A 435 17.88 1.25 3.50
C SER A 435 18.05 1.91 4.86
N GLY A 436 18.23 1.11 5.91
CA GLY A 436 18.37 1.62 7.27
C GLY A 436 19.66 2.43 7.49
N LEU A 437 20.79 1.96 6.93
CA LEU A 437 22.06 2.69 6.97
C LEU A 437 21.96 4.04 6.27
N ASN A 438 21.36 4.09 5.08
CA ASN A 438 21.18 5.36 4.35
C ASN A 438 20.30 6.35 5.14
N CYS A 439 19.24 5.87 5.80
CA CYS A 439 18.39 6.73 6.65
C CYS A 439 19.17 7.28 7.86
N ILE A 440 19.99 6.46 8.53
CA ILE A 440 20.82 6.89 9.67
C ILE A 440 21.88 7.89 9.20
N VAL A 441 22.61 7.58 8.13
CA VAL A 441 23.68 8.44 7.61
C VAL A 441 23.12 9.78 7.16
N SER A 442 21.92 9.83 6.60
CA SER A 442 21.28 11.08 6.17
C SER A 442 21.13 12.11 7.30
N ASN A 443 21.04 11.67 8.56
CA ASN A 443 20.96 12.56 9.73
C ASN A 443 22.29 13.19 10.13
N PHE A 444 23.42 12.54 9.84
CA PHE A 444 24.75 13.00 10.25
C PHE A 444 25.41 13.89 9.19
N VAL A 445 24.82 14.02 8.01
CA VAL A 445 25.30 14.92 6.97
C VAL A 445 24.95 16.35 7.36
N THR A 446 25.98 17.20 7.44
CA THR A 446 25.87 18.61 7.84
C THR A 446 24.98 19.42 6.90
N GLU A 447 24.33 20.45 7.46
CA GLU A 447 23.35 21.34 6.79
C GLU A 447 23.88 22.14 5.59
N GLY A 448 25.16 21.98 5.22
CA GLY A 448 25.80 22.72 4.13
C GLY A 448 25.34 22.33 2.72
N SER A 449 24.66 21.19 2.53
CA SER A 449 24.11 20.79 1.23
C SER A 449 22.77 20.07 1.37
N PHE A 450 21.74 20.64 0.76
CA PHE A 450 20.40 20.05 0.67
C PHE A 450 20.37 18.72 -0.12
N TRP A 451 21.21 18.59 -1.15
CA TRP A 451 21.16 17.46 -2.07
C TRP A 451 21.65 16.15 -1.45
N ILE A 452 22.62 16.19 -0.53
CA ILE A 452 23.24 14.98 0.00
C ILE A 452 22.26 14.19 0.89
N PRO A 453 21.58 14.79 1.89
CA PRO A 453 20.55 14.08 2.66
C PRO A 453 19.42 13.55 1.77
N LEU A 454 18.98 14.34 0.77
CA LEU A 454 17.93 13.91 -0.15
C LEU A 454 18.33 12.65 -0.92
N ILE A 455 19.53 12.64 -1.53
CA ILE A 455 20.03 11.48 -2.30
C ILE A 455 20.14 10.24 -1.40
N LEU A 456 20.62 10.40 -0.16
CA LEU A 456 20.70 9.29 0.79
C LEU A 456 19.31 8.74 1.14
N VAL A 457 18.33 9.60 1.43
CA VAL A 457 16.96 9.14 1.72
C VAL A 457 16.33 8.48 0.48
N VAL A 458 16.62 8.99 -0.73
CA VAL A 458 16.17 8.38 -1.99
C VAL A 458 16.81 7.00 -2.21
N LEU A 459 18.10 6.83 -1.90
CA LEU A 459 18.75 5.50 -1.88
C LEU A 459 18.15 4.59 -0.80
N GLY A 460 17.79 5.17 0.35
CA GLY A 460 17.02 4.48 1.38
C GLY A 460 15.68 3.96 0.86
N LYS A 461 14.96 4.81 0.14
CA LYS A 461 13.70 4.48 -0.54
C LYS A 461 13.87 3.39 -1.60
N PHE A 462 14.97 3.42 -2.36
CA PHE A 462 15.34 2.34 -3.29
C PHE A 462 15.46 0.99 -2.57
N GLY A 463 16.18 0.93 -1.44
CA GLY A 463 16.34 -0.29 -0.67
C GLY A 463 15.00 -0.81 -0.13
N ILE A 464 14.21 0.05 0.50
CA ILE A 464 12.96 -0.41 1.15
C ILE A 464 11.89 -0.83 0.14
N SER A 465 11.79 -0.18 -1.02
CA SER A 465 10.87 -0.61 -2.09
C SER A 465 11.23 -2.00 -2.61
N ALA A 466 12.53 -2.30 -2.78
CA ALA A 466 12.99 -3.62 -3.23
C ALA A 466 12.73 -4.70 -2.16
N ALA A 467 12.98 -4.37 -0.89
CA ALA A 467 12.68 -5.25 0.23
C ALA A 467 11.17 -5.54 0.34
N PHE A 468 10.32 -4.53 0.13
CA PHE A 468 8.87 -4.68 0.17
C PHE A 468 8.36 -5.58 -0.96
N SER A 469 8.84 -5.43 -2.19
CA SER A 469 8.46 -6.33 -3.29
C SER A 469 8.92 -7.78 -3.05
N SER A 470 10.12 -7.97 -2.51
CA SER A 470 10.66 -9.31 -2.23
C SER A 470 10.01 -10.02 -1.04
N ILE A 471 9.61 -9.29 0.02
CA ILE A 471 9.03 -9.90 1.23
C ILE A 471 7.66 -10.52 0.95
N TYR A 472 6.87 -9.96 0.00
CA TYR A 472 5.63 -10.58 -0.49
C TYR A 472 5.89 -12.00 -1.02
N LEU A 473 6.91 -12.15 -1.86
CA LEU A 473 7.23 -13.41 -2.52
C LEU A 473 7.81 -14.42 -1.52
N LEU A 474 8.76 -14.00 -0.67
CA LEU A 474 9.31 -14.85 0.39
C LEU A 474 8.21 -15.36 1.33
N SER A 475 7.26 -14.50 1.72
CA SER A 475 6.17 -14.90 2.62
C SER A 475 5.27 -15.95 1.97
N ALA A 476 4.98 -15.82 0.68
CA ALA A 476 4.20 -16.81 -0.06
C ALA A 476 4.91 -18.17 -0.18
N GLU A 477 6.24 -18.20 -0.20
CA GLU A 477 7.02 -19.43 -0.28
C GLU A 477 7.25 -20.11 1.08
N ILE A 478 7.39 -19.32 2.16
CA ILE A 478 7.61 -19.85 3.51
C ILE A 478 6.32 -20.47 4.07
N PHE A 479 5.18 -19.80 3.89
CA PHE A 479 3.93 -20.33 4.44
C PHE A 479 3.42 -21.53 3.62
N PRO A 480 3.03 -22.63 4.30
CA PRO A 480 2.58 -23.83 3.62
C PRO A 480 1.20 -23.59 3.00
N THR A 481 0.89 -24.30 1.92
CA THR A 481 -0.33 -24.04 1.12
C THR A 481 -1.61 -23.99 1.96
N VAL A 482 -1.75 -24.88 2.94
CA VAL A 482 -2.92 -24.95 3.85
C VAL A 482 -3.19 -23.69 4.67
N VAL A 483 -2.15 -22.93 5.04
CA VAL A 483 -2.30 -21.70 5.83
C VAL A 483 -1.63 -20.48 5.17
N ARG A 484 -1.27 -20.58 3.89
CA ARG A 484 -0.57 -19.52 3.16
C ARG A 484 -1.34 -18.22 3.15
N THR A 485 -2.62 -18.28 2.79
CA THR A 485 -3.51 -17.11 2.76
C THR A 485 -3.68 -16.51 4.15
N ASN A 486 -3.79 -17.36 5.19
CA ASN A 486 -3.91 -16.91 6.58
C ASN A 486 -2.62 -16.23 7.07
N GLY A 487 -1.45 -16.81 6.82
CA GLY A 487 -0.16 -16.26 7.21
C GLY A 487 0.17 -14.96 6.49
N LEU A 488 -0.07 -14.90 5.17
CA LEU A 488 0.10 -13.67 4.39
C LEU A 488 -0.88 -12.58 4.83
N GLY A 489 -2.12 -12.95 5.18
CA GLY A 489 -3.11 -12.04 5.76
C GLY A 489 -2.64 -11.42 7.08
N VAL A 490 -2.15 -12.24 8.02
CA VAL A 490 -1.62 -11.77 9.31
C VAL A 490 -0.41 -10.86 9.10
N ALA A 491 0.54 -11.24 8.24
CA ALA A 491 1.72 -10.43 7.93
C ALA A 491 1.34 -9.08 7.28
N SER A 492 0.33 -9.07 6.40
CA SER A 492 -0.17 -7.84 5.79
C SER A 492 -0.86 -6.93 6.82
N MET A 493 -1.62 -7.48 7.76
CA MET A 493 -2.23 -6.72 8.85
C MET A 493 -1.17 -6.04 9.73
N THR A 494 -0.09 -6.74 10.08
CA THR A 494 1.01 -6.14 10.87
C THR A 494 1.77 -5.07 10.07
N ALA A 495 1.87 -5.21 8.75
CA ALA A 495 2.35 -4.15 7.86
C ALA A 495 1.54 -2.86 8.01
N ARG A 496 0.20 -2.97 8.00
CA ARG A 496 -0.69 -1.81 8.16
C ARG A 496 -0.54 -1.14 9.53
N ILE A 497 -0.36 -1.91 10.59
CA ILE A 497 -0.04 -1.37 11.93
C ILE A 497 1.26 -0.55 11.86
N GLY A 498 2.29 -1.04 11.17
CA GLY A 498 3.53 -0.29 10.92
C GLY A 498 3.29 1.04 10.20
N SER A 499 2.47 1.05 9.16
CA SER A 499 2.10 2.29 8.45
C SER A 499 1.29 3.27 9.31
N MET A 500 0.47 2.79 10.25
CA MET A 500 -0.26 3.63 11.20
C MET A 500 0.67 4.28 12.22
N LEU A 501 1.77 3.63 12.60
CA LEU A 501 2.76 4.17 13.54
C LEU A 501 3.72 5.18 12.89
N ALA A 502 3.96 5.08 11.59
CA ALA A 502 4.91 5.95 10.87
C ALA A 502 4.63 7.47 11.05
N PRO A 503 3.41 7.99 10.90
CA PRO A 503 3.07 9.40 11.16
C PRO A 503 3.42 9.88 12.57
N PHE A 504 3.24 9.03 13.58
CA PHE A 504 3.57 9.37 14.95
C PHE A 504 5.07 9.36 15.19
N ILE A 505 5.81 8.45 14.56
CA ILE A 505 7.28 8.48 14.58
C ILE A 505 7.79 9.77 13.92
N LEU A 506 7.20 10.19 12.81
CA LEU A 506 7.53 11.46 12.16
C LEU A 506 7.21 12.67 13.04
N HIS A 507 6.14 12.61 13.84
CA HIS A 507 5.80 13.67 14.79
C HIS A 507 6.92 13.97 15.79
N LEU A 508 7.75 12.97 16.15
CA LEU A 508 8.91 13.18 17.02
C LEU A 508 9.92 14.17 16.43
N SER A 509 9.88 14.46 15.12
CA SER A 509 10.69 15.54 14.51
C SER A 509 10.41 16.92 15.09
N TYR A 510 9.23 17.14 15.68
CA TYR A 510 8.90 18.38 16.38
C TYR A 510 9.82 18.61 17.59
N TYR A 511 10.21 17.54 18.29
CA TYR A 511 11.11 17.62 19.44
C TYR A 511 12.57 17.47 19.02
N VAL A 512 12.85 16.51 18.14
CA VAL A 512 14.21 16.17 17.72
C VAL A 512 14.22 15.77 16.24
N LYS A 513 14.74 16.65 15.37
CA LYS A 513 14.75 16.48 13.90
C LYS A 513 15.34 15.17 13.40
N TRP A 514 16.46 14.72 13.96
CA TRP A 514 17.18 13.51 13.51
C TRP A 514 16.51 12.20 13.96
N LEU A 515 15.63 12.26 14.96
CA LEU A 515 15.12 11.08 15.64
C LEU A 515 14.27 10.14 14.77
N PRO A 516 13.33 10.62 13.93
CA PRO A 516 12.44 9.72 13.17
C PRO A 516 13.18 8.82 12.17
N LEU A 517 14.10 9.38 11.39
CA LEU A 517 14.88 8.61 10.40
C LEU A 517 15.84 7.63 11.08
N SER A 518 16.38 7.99 12.25
CA SER A 518 17.21 7.07 13.04
C SER A 518 16.38 5.90 13.60
N ILE A 519 15.16 6.14 14.09
CA ILE A 519 14.26 5.07 14.55
C ILE A 519 13.94 4.12 13.39
N PHE A 520 13.54 4.65 12.22
CA PHE A 520 13.28 3.80 11.07
C PHE A 520 14.51 3.02 10.63
N GLY A 521 15.68 3.65 10.65
CA GLY A 521 16.92 3.01 10.22
C GLY A 521 17.39 1.89 11.16
N VAL A 522 17.30 2.10 12.48
CA VAL A 522 17.65 1.06 13.48
C VAL A 522 16.69 -0.12 13.40
N LEU A 523 15.39 0.14 13.29
CA LEU A 523 14.39 -0.94 13.16
C LEU A 523 14.58 -1.72 11.86
N SER A 524 14.89 -1.04 10.74
CA SER A 524 15.20 -1.69 9.46
C SER A 524 16.47 -2.53 9.53
N PHE A 525 17.50 -2.06 10.22
CA PHE A 525 18.74 -2.81 10.44
C PHE A 525 18.48 -4.10 11.23
N ILE A 526 17.75 -4.00 12.35
CA ILE A 526 17.40 -5.16 13.19
C ILE A 526 16.57 -6.15 12.39
N SER A 527 15.53 -5.68 11.69
CA SER A 527 14.68 -6.51 10.86
C SER A 527 15.46 -7.21 9.74
N GLY A 528 16.37 -6.50 9.06
CA GLY A 528 17.20 -7.07 8.02
C GLY A 528 18.13 -8.17 8.53
N MET A 529 18.62 -8.05 9.77
CA MET A 529 19.39 -9.13 10.42
C MET A 529 18.49 -10.31 10.82
N MET A 530 17.29 -10.06 11.34
CA MET A 530 16.35 -11.11 11.71
C MET A 530 15.89 -11.94 10.51
N ILE A 531 15.75 -11.36 9.32
CA ILE A 531 15.38 -12.09 8.10
C ILE A 531 16.42 -13.15 7.70
N LEU A 532 17.69 -13.01 8.08
CA LEU A 532 18.70 -14.04 7.84
C LEU A 532 18.45 -15.33 8.63
N LEU A 533 17.70 -15.24 9.74
CA LEU A 533 17.28 -16.39 10.55
C LEU A 533 16.13 -17.17 9.89
N LEU A 534 15.52 -16.66 8.82
CA LEU A 534 14.50 -17.37 8.07
C LEU A 534 15.13 -18.51 7.24
N PRO A 535 14.37 -19.58 6.99
CA PRO A 535 14.83 -20.67 6.15
C PRO A 535 15.02 -20.22 4.70
N GLU A 536 16.00 -20.82 4.05
CA GLU A 536 16.20 -20.66 2.60
C GLU A 536 15.12 -21.42 1.83
N THR A 537 14.41 -20.73 0.93
CA THR A 537 13.32 -21.29 0.10
C THR A 537 13.73 -21.54 -1.36
N LYS A 538 14.86 -20.98 -1.82
CA LYS A 538 15.33 -21.15 -3.20
C LYS A 538 15.54 -22.62 -3.57
N ASP A 539 15.04 -23.00 -4.74
CA ASP A 539 15.14 -24.34 -5.35
C ASP A 539 14.63 -25.48 -4.46
N LYS A 540 13.73 -25.18 -3.50
CA LYS A 540 13.07 -26.17 -2.66
C LYS A 540 11.59 -26.23 -2.97
N ASP A 541 11.03 -27.43 -2.88
CA ASP A 541 9.59 -27.61 -3.01
C ASP A 541 8.84 -26.80 -1.93
N LEU A 542 7.73 -26.21 -2.35
CA LEU A 542 6.84 -25.44 -1.49
C LEU A 542 6.28 -26.38 -0.40
N PRO A 543 6.35 -26.01 0.89
CA PRO A 543 5.81 -26.84 1.95
C PRO A 543 4.28 -26.97 1.77
N GLN A 544 3.77 -28.20 1.83
CA GLN A 544 2.34 -28.46 1.66
C GLN A 544 1.63 -28.51 3.02
N THR A 545 2.31 -29.02 4.05
CA THR A 545 1.77 -29.17 5.40
C THR A 545 2.58 -28.39 6.45
N LEU A 546 1.98 -28.14 7.61
CA LEU A 546 2.69 -27.56 8.77
C LEU A 546 3.79 -28.50 9.28
N ASP A 547 3.61 -29.81 9.13
CA ASP A 547 4.57 -30.82 9.56
C ASP A 547 5.83 -30.83 8.68
N ASP A 548 5.72 -30.50 7.39
CA ASP A 548 6.87 -30.32 6.49
C ASP A 548 7.82 -29.19 6.94
N LEU A 549 7.27 -28.15 7.55
CA LEU A 549 8.07 -27.05 8.11
C LEU A 549 8.78 -27.47 9.40
N THR A 550 8.20 -28.37 10.19
CA THR A 550 8.81 -28.83 11.45
C THR A 550 9.83 -29.95 11.24
N SER A 551 9.69 -30.74 10.18
CA SER A 551 10.50 -31.94 9.89
C SER A 551 11.80 -31.66 9.12
N ARG A 552 11.92 -30.51 8.44
CA ARG A 552 13.14 -30.10 7.74
C ARG A 552 14.27 -29.86 8.74
N LYS A 553 15.19 -30.82 8.85
CA LYS A 553 16.35 -30.86 9.79
C LYS A 553 17.42 -29.78 9.60
N ASN A 554 17.35 -28.98 8.53
CA ASN A 554 18.28 -27.85 8.28
C ASN A 554 17.69 -26.49 8.70
N PHE A 555 16.86 -26.51 9.74
CA PHE A 555 16.26 -25.34 10.39
C PHE A 555 16.89 -25.10 11.76
#